data_AF-A0AAV0Y7T3-F1
#
_entry.id   AF-A0AAV0Y7T3-F1
#
_cell.length_a   1.000
_cell.length_b   1.000
_cell.length_c   1.000
_cell.angle_alpha   90.00
_cell.angle_beta   90.00
_cell.angle_gamma   90.00
#
_symmetry.space_group_name_H-M   'P 1'
#
loop_
_entity.id
_entity.type
_entity.pdbx_description
1 polymer ?
#
loop_
_entity_poly.entity_id
_entity_poly.type
_entity_poly.pdbx_seq_one_letter_code
_entity_poly.pdbx_strand_id
1 'polypeptide(L)'
;MDLAFLVDITTHLNELNVRLQGKNQLISNMFQIITAFELKLKLWQSQVKVNNCMYFPVLADYNPKNNEEYASLILVLINEFETRFQDFRKNSQLLAIFATPFSVDITAVETKFQVECIELQSSDIQLKEKFNQSSLLDFYKLYLPKETYPVLHDHVLFMFSLFGSRYLHLRTIVFKNEKHKE
;
A
#
# COMPACT_ATOMS: atom_id res chain seq x y z
N MET A 1 14.49 -5.05 25.98
CA MET A 1 14.42 -4.28 24.72
C MET A 1 15.76 -3.63 24.42
N ASP A 2 16.49 -4.21 23.47
CA ASP A 2 17.83 -3.76 23.11
C ASP A 2 17.77 -2.55 22.17
N LEU A 3 18.59 -1.54 22.49
CA LEU A 3 18.67 -0.30 21.71
C LEU A 3 19.04 -0.57 20.24
N ALA A 4 19.87 -1.58 19.99
CA ALA A 4 20.28 -1.99 18.66
C ALA A 4 19.08 -2.37 17.77
N PHE A 5 18.15 -3.18 18.29
CA PHE A 5 16.92 -3.53 17.57
C PHE A 5 16.04 -2.30 17.31
N LEU A 6 15.94 -1.39 18.28
CA LEU A 6 15.15 -0.16 18.13
C LEU A 6 15.70 0.75 17.03
N VAL A 7 17.02 0.90 16.94
CA VAL A 7 17.66 1.70 15.89
C VAL A 7 17.32 1.15 14.50
N ASP A 8 17.46 -0.17 14.32
CA ASP A 8 17.18 -0.82 13.03
C ASP A 8 15.69 -0.71 12.66
N ILE A 9 14.76 -1.05 13.57
CA ILE A 9 13.33 -1.03 13.25
C ILE A 9 12.81 0.39 13.00
N THR A 10 13.31 1.39 13.74
CA THR A 10 12.96 2.79 13.50
C THR A 10 13.51 3.27 12.16
N THR A 11 14.68 2.82 11.74
CA THR A 11 15.23 3.13 10.40
C THR A 11 14.30 2.61 9.31
N HIS A 12 13.86 1.35 9.39
CA HIS A 12 12.91 0.78 8.43
C HIS A 12 11.56 1.52 8.40
N LEU A 13 11.06 1.93 9.56
CA LEU A 13 9.82 2.71 9.66
C LEU A 13 9.97 4.12 9.05
N ASN A 14 11.12 4.76 9.21
CA ASN A 14 11.41 6.05 8.62
C ASN A 14 11.51 5.96 7.09
N GLU A 15 12.16 4.93 6.55
CA GLU A 15 12.18 4.68 5.11
C GLU A 15 10.78 4.48 4.54
N LEU A 16 9.94 3.71 5.23
CA LEU A 16 8.54 3.55 4.86
C LEU A 16 7.82 4.91 4.86
N ASN A 17 7.99 5.70 5.92
CA ASN A 17 7.36 7.01 6.05
C ASN A 17 7.74 7.94 4.89
N VAL A 18 9.03 8.01 4.53
CA VAL A 18 9.52 8.80 3.39
C VAL A 18 8.87 8.32 2.08
N ARG A 19 8.77 7.01 1.86
CA ARG A 19 8.13 6.46 0.65
C ARG A 19 6.65 6.80 0.57
N LEU A 20 5.93 6.76 1.70
CA LEU A 20 4.51 7.14 1.76
C LEU A 20 4.28 8.65 1.57
N GLN A 21 5.28 9.48 1.90
CA GLN A 21 5.22 10.94 1.75
C GLN A 21 5.57 11.44 0.34
N GLY A 22 5.86 10.55 -0.62
CA GLY A 22 6.15 10.93 -1.99
C GLY A 22 5.07 11.85 -2.59
N LYS A 23 5.49 12.85 -3.36
CA LYS A 23 4.54 13.74 -4.06
C LYS A 23 3.70 12.94 -5.05
N ASN A 24 2.41 13.25 -5.15
CA ASN A 24 1.45 12.64 -6.08
C ASN A 24 1.28 11.12 -5.94
N GLN A 25 1.49 10.56 -4.74
CA GLN A 25 1.26 9.12 -4.52
C GLN A 25 -0.22 8.78 -4.62
N LEU A 26 -0.54 7.79 -5.47
CA LEU A 26 -1.87 7.22 -5.57
C LEU A 26 -2.19 6.31 -4.35
N ILE A 27 -3.45 6.16 -3.94
CA ILE A 27 -3.92 5.35 -2.83
C ILE A 27 -3.63 3.88 -3.07
N SER A 28 -3.72 3.46 -4.34
CA SER A 28 -3.23 2.17 -4.81
C SER A 28 -1.72 2.00 -4.59
N ASN A 29 -0.91 3.02 -4.92
CA ASN A 29 0.53 2.98 -4.72
C ASN A 29 0.90 2.93 -3.22
N MET A 30 0.23 3.74 -2.40
CA MET A 30 0.41 3.71 -0.94
C MET A 30 0.08 2.33 -0.38
N PHE A 31 -1.04 1.73 -0.82
CA PHE A 31 -1.43 0.40 -0.39
C PHE A 31 -0.41 -0.68 -0.79
N GLN A 32 0.14 -0.60 -2.00
CA GLN A 32 1.21 -1.49 -2.44
C GLN A 32 2.47 -1.35 -1.57
N ILE A 33 2.86 -0.12 -1.23
CA ILE A 33 4.03 0.15 -0.36
C ILE A 33 3.81 -0.45 1.04
N ILE A 34 2.63 -0.24 1.62
CA ILE A 34 2.25 -0.79 2.94
C ILE A 34 2.26 -2.32 2.89
N THR A 35 1.61 -2.91 1.89
CA THR A 35 1.52 -4.37 1.73
C THR A 35 2.91 -5.00 1.57
N ALA A 36 3.79 -4.37 0.77
CA ALA A 36 5.17 -4.82 0.63
C ALA A 36 5.94 -4.73 1.96
N PHE A 37 5.72 -3.68 2.76
CA PHE A 37 6.35 -3.56 4.07
C PHE A 37 5.86 -4.61 5.07
N GLU A 38 4.58 -4.93 5.08
CA GLU A 38 4.04 -6.02 5.91
C GLU A 38 4.66 -7.37 5.56
N LEU A 39 4.86 -7.65 4.26
CA LEU A 39 5.55 -8.87 3.82
C LEU A 39 7.01 -8.88 4.28
N LYS A 40 7.69 -7.73 4.25
CA LYS A 40 9.03 -7.58 4.82
C LYS A 40 9.04 -7.86 6.33
N LEU A 41 8.10 -7.29 7.10
CA LEU A 41 7.99 -7.57 8.53
C LEU A 41 7.80 -9.07 8.80
N LYS A 42 6.93 -9.76 8.05
CA LYS A 42 6.72 -11.22 8.17
C LYS A 42 8.00 -12.01 7.86
N LEU A 43 8.74 -11.61 6.83
CA LEU A 43 10.04 -12.21 6.50
C LEU A 43 11.06 -11.98 7.61
N TRP A 44 11.20 -10.73 8.07
CA TRP A 44 12.13 -10.36 9.13
C TRP A 44 11.82 -11.08 10.45
N GLN A 45 10.55 -11.24 10.78
CA GLN A 45 10.11 -12.01 11.94
C GLN A 45 10.63 -13.46 11.88
N SER A 46 10.49 -14.13 10.72
CA SER A 46 10.93 -15.51 10.57
C SER A 46 12.45 -15.64 10.58
N GLN A 47 13.16 -14.66 10.03
CA GLN A 47 14.62 -14.62 10.00
C GLN A 47 15.24 -14.38 11.37
N VAL A 48 14.72 -13.43 12.15
CA VAL A 48 15.25 -13.15 13.49
C VAL A 48 15.09 -14.37 14.42
N LYS A 49 14.00 -15.15 14.27
CA LYS A 49 13.82 -16.42 15.01
C LYS A 49 14.95 -17.43 14.79
N VAL A 50 15.55 -17.45 13.60
CA VAL A 50 16.67 -18.35 13.26
C VAL A 50 18.03 -17.64 13.36
N ASN A 51 18.11 -16.56 14.13
CA ASN A 51 19.31 -15.75 14.33
C ASN A 51 19.87 -15.09 13.04
N ASN A 52 19.04 -14.97 12.01
CA ASN A 52 19.41 -14.25 10.80
C ASN A 52 19.00 -12.77 10.93
N CYS A 53 19.98 -11.94 11.29
CA CYS A 53 19.80 -10.50 11.47
C CYS A 53 20.30 -9.67 10.27
N MET A 54 20.31 -10.23 9.05
CA MET A 54 20.83 -9.54 7.84
C MET A 54 20.20 -8.15 7.61
N TYR A 55 18.92 -7.96 7.97
CA TYR A 55 18.20 -6.69 7.84
C TYR A 55 18.20 -5.84 9.11
N PHE A 56 18.92 -6.27 10.14
CA PHE A 56 19.10 -5.58 11.42
C PHE A 56 20.61 -5.49 11.70
N PRO A 57 21.36 -4.69 10.94
CA PRO A 57 22.82 -4.65 11.03
C PRO A 57 23.31 -4.21 12.41
N VAL A 58 22.66 -3.23 13.05
CA VAL A 58 23.05 -2.77 14.38
C VAL A 58 22.81 -3.89 15.41
N LEU A 59 21.70 -4.62 15.27
CA LEU A 59 21.44 -5.80 16.10
C LEU A 59 22.44 -6.93 15.86
N ALA A 60 22.80 -7.19 14.60
CA ALA A 60 23.76 -8.23 14.24
C ALA A 60 25.13 -7.97 14.88
N ASP A 61 25.59 -6.72 14.84
CA ASP A 61 26.86 -6.30 15.45
C ASP A 61 26.83 -6.40 16.99
N TYR A 62 25.65 -6.25 17.61
CA TYR A 62 25.46 -6.38 19.05
C TYR A 62 25.40 -7.84 19.55
N ASN A 63 25.42 -8.83 18.65
CA ASN A 63 25.32 -10.26 18.94
C ASN A 63 24.06 -10.60 19.77
N PRO A 64 22.89 -10.73 19.13
CA PRO A 64 21.60 -10.79 19.81
C PRO A 64 21.49 -12.01 20.74
N LYS A 65 20.98 -11.76 21.96
CA LYS A 65 20.79 -12.81 22.99
C LYS A 65 19.35 -13.31 23.10
N ASN A 66 18.37 -12.55 22.60
CA ASN A 66 16.95 -12.82 22.80
C ASN A 66 16.12 -12.70 21.51
N ASN A 67 16.25 -13.70 20.64
CA ASN A 67 15.59 -13.73 19.33
C ASN A 67 14.06 -13.83 19.41
N GLU A 68 13.53 -14.45 20.47
CA GLU A 68 12.08 -14.58 20.68
C GLU A 68 11.42 -13.25 21.04
N GLU A 69 12.07 -12.41 21.85
CA GLU A 69 11.58 -11.06 22.18
C GLU A 69 11.46 -10.19 20.93
N TYR A 70 12.47 -10.17 20.07
CA TYR A 70 12.43 -9.42 18.81
C TYR A 70 11.35 -9.91 17.85
N ALA A 71 11.23 -11.22 17.68
CA ALA A 71 10.19 -11.80 16.83
C ALA A 71 8.78 -11.48 17.36
N SER A 72 8.62 -11.38 18.68
CA SER A 72 7.37 -10.98 19.32
C SER A 72 7.07 -9.49 19.11
N LEU A 73 8.08 -8.62 19.20
CA LEU A 73 7.93 -7.19 18.89
C LEU A 73 7.56 -6.95 17.42
N ILE A 74 8.19 -7.67 16.50
CA ILE A 74 7.83 -7.62 15.07
C ILE A 74 6.39 -8.13 14.88
N LEU A 75 5.94 -9.16 15.60
CA LEU A 75 4.56 -9.63 15.52
C LEU A 75 3.55 -8.56 15.92
N VAL A 76 3.82 -7.84 17.03
CA VAL A 76 2.99 -6.73 17.46
C VAL A 76 2.90 -5.67 16.36
N LEU A 77 4.03 -5.33 15.73
CA LEU A 77 4.05 -4.38 14.63
C LEU A 77 3.26 -4.87 13.40
N ILE A 78 3.35 -6.15 13.06
CA ILE A 78 2.54 -6.75 11.98
C ILE A 78 1.05 -6.58 12.28
N ASN A 79 0.61 -6.91 13.50
CA ASN A 79 -0.80 -6.81 13.89
C ASN A 79 -1.32 -5.37 13.88
N GLU A 80 -0.48 -4.41 14.30
CA GLU A 80 -0.80 -2.98 14.23
C GLU A 80 -0.98 -2.51 12.78
N PHE A 81 -0.10 -2.93 11.87
CA PHE A 81 -0.25 -2.64 10.44
C PHE A 81 -1.51 -3.28 9.87
N GLU A 82 -1.76 -4.55 10.16
CA GLU A 82 -2.94 -5.26 9.68
C GLU A 82 -4.25 -4.60 10.13
N THR A 83 -4.30 -4.18 11.40
CA THR A 83 -5.44 -3.47 11.99
C THR A 83 -5.61 -2.07 11.40
N ARG A 84 -4.52 -1.30 11.33
CA ARG A 84 -4.53 0.09 10.87
C ARG A 84 -4.89 0.22 9.39
N PHE A 85 -4.47 -0.74 8.57
CA PHE A 85 -4.67 -0.71 7.11
C PHE A 85 -5.72 -1.71 6.62
N GLN A 86 -6.55 -2.23 7.52
CA GLN A 86 -7.62 -3.20 7.19
C GLN A 86 -8.57 -2.70 6.09
N ASP A 87 -8.87 -1.40 6.06
CA ASP A 87 -9.83 -0.84 5.11
C ASP A 87 -9.31 -0.88 3.68
N PHE A 88 -8.00 -0.81 3.48
CA PHE A 88 -7.43 -1.02 2.15
C PHE A 88 -7.67 -2.44 1.66
N ARG A 89 -7.59 -3.45 2.53
CA ARG A 89 -7.88 -4.84 2.16
C ARG A 89 -9.35 -5.05 1.85
N LYS A 90 -10.24 -4.48 2.68
CA LYS A 90 -11.69 -4.50 2.45
C LYS A 90 -12.07 -3.88 1.10
N ASN A 91 -11.34 -2.84 0.69
CA ASN A 91 -11.55 -2.14 -0.57
C ASN A 91 -10.54 -2.53 -1.66
N SER A 92 -9.88 -3.68 -1.53
CA SER A 92 -8.81 -4.11 -2.46
C SER A 92 -9.31 -4.23 -3.90
N GLN A 93 -10.53 -4.72 -4.11
CA GLN A 93 -11.15 -4.81 -5.44
C GLN A 93 -11.42 -3.42 -6.03
N LEU A 94 -11.93 -2.48 -5.24
CA LEU A 94 -12.16 -1.10 -5.67
C LEU A 94 -10.83 -0.40 -6.04
N LEU A 95 -9.77 -0.66 -5.27
CA LEU A 95 -8.42 -0.21 -5.59
C LEU A 95 -7.89 -0.85 -6.88
N ALA A 96 -8.14 -2.14 -7.10
CA ALA A 96 -7.71 -2.86 -8.30
C ALA A 96 -8.42 -2.37 -9.56
N ILE A 97 -9.73 -2.09 -9.50
CA ILE A 97 -10.48 -1.49 -10.63
C ILE A 97 -9.87 -0.15 -11.04
N PHE A 98 -9.41 0.65 -10.07
CA PHE A 98 -8.78 1.93 -10.34
C PHE A 98 -7.32 1.82 -10.80
N ALA A 99 -6.56 0.88 -10.24
CA ALA A 99 -5.12 0.81 -10.46
C ALA A 99 -4.73 -0.09 -11.64
N THR A 100 -5.51 -1.13 -11.88
CA THR A 100 -5.23 -2.20 -12.85
C THR A 100 -6.54 -2.70 -13.50
N PRO A 101 -7.37 -1.83 -14.10
CA PRO A 101 -8.68 -2.21 -14.66
C PRO A 101 -8.60 -3.32 -15.72
N PHE A 102 -7.49 -3.40 -16.45
CA PHE A 102 -7.26 -4.39 -17.50
C PHE A 102 -6.95 -5.80 -17.00
N SER A 103 -6.79 -6.00 -15.68
CA SER A 103 -6.42 -7.29 -15.09
C SER A 103 -7.24 -7.65 -13.85
N VAL A 104 -8.36 -6.96 -13.60
CA VAL A 104 -9.25 -7.33 -12.49
C VAL A 104 -9.97 -8.64 -12.78
N ASP A 105 -10.13 -9.46 -11.74
CA ASP A 105 -10.98 -10.64 -11.82
C ASP A 105 -12.44 -10.22 -11.82
N ILE A 106 -13.10 -10.38 -12.97
CA ILE A 106 -14.51 -10.02 -13.17
C ILE A 106 -15.44 -10.74 -12.17
N THR A 107 -15.08 -11.95 -11.73
CA THR A 107 -15.91 -12.72 -10.80
C THR A 107 -15.83 -12.20 -9.36
N ALA A 108 -14.77 -11.46 -9.03
CA ALA A 108 -14.51 -10.93 -7.70
C ALA A 108 -14.97 -9.47 -7.51
N VAL A 109 -15.30 -8.74 -8.58
CA VAL A 109 -15.79 -7.36 -8.51
C VAL A 109 -17.31 -7.29 -8.31
N GLU A 110 -17.79 -6.18 -7.72
CA GLU A 110 -19.23 -5.93 -7.57
C GLU A 110 -19.94 -5.91 -8.94
N THR A 111 -21.18 -6.41 -8.99
CA THR A 111 -21.99 -6.56 -10.22
C THR A 111 -22.05 -5.29 -11.07
N LYS A 112 -22.15 -4.12 -10.44
CA LYS A 112 -22.22 -2.82 -11.14
C LYS A 112 -21.00 -2.54 -12.04
N PHE A 113 -19.83 -3.12 -11.74
CA PHE A 113 -18.60 -2.92 -12.50
C PHE A 113 -18.38 -3.98 -13.58
N GLN A 114 -19.02 -5.14 -13.47
CA GLN A 114 -18.64 -6.32 -14.26
C GLN A 114 -18.72 -6.06 -15.77
N VAL A 115 -19.81 -5.48 -16.25
CA VAL A 115 -20.03 -5.22 -17.69
C VAL A 115 -19.00 -4.23 -18.23
N GLU A 116 -18.82 -3.08 -17.58
CA GLU A 116 -17.83 -2.09 -18.02
C GLU A 116 -16.39 -2.60 -17.93
N CYS A 117 -16.05 -3.42 -16.91
CA CYS A 117 -14.75 -4.06 -16.82
C CYS A 117 -14.53 -5.06 -17.96
N ILE A 118 -15.53 -5.85 -18.35
CA ILE A 118 -15.45 -6.78 -19.49
C ILE A 118 -15.21 -6.00 -20.80
N GLU A 119 -16.01 -4.96 -21.04
CA GLU A 119 -15.89 -4.08 -22.20
C GLU A 119 -14.51 -3.41 -22.25
N LEU A 120 -14.01 -2.93 -21.11
CA LEU A 120 -12.69 -2.31 -21.02
C LEU A 120 -11.55 -3.31 -21.24
N GLN A 121 -11.65 -4.53 -20.68
CA GLN A 121 -10.65 -5.58 -20.89
C GLN A 121 -10.63 -6.11 -22.33
N SER A 122 -11.77 -6.01 -23.02
CA SER A 122 -11.93 -6.42 -24.43
C SER A 122 -11.72 -5.26 -25.42
N SER A 123 -11.38 -4.07 -24.92
CA SER A 123 -11.21 -2.86 -25.73
C SER A 123 -9.99 -2.93 -26.68
N ASP A 124 -9.92 -1.98 -27.62
CA ASP A 124 -8.82 -1.87 -28.57
C ASP A 124 -7.46 -1.77 -27.85
N ILE A 125 -6.46 -2.45 -28.42
CA ILE A 125 -5.05 -2.42 -28.02
C ILE A 125 -4.58 -0.97 -27.75
N GLN A 126 -5.04 0.00 -28.54
CA GLN A 126 -4.68 1.42 -28.36
C GLN A 126 -5.05 1.96 -26.97
N LEU A 127 -6.21 1.60 -26.43
CA LEU A 127 -6.64 2.11 -25.12
C LEU A 127 -5.75 1.55 -24.00
N LYS A 128 -5.36 0.28 -24.11
CA LYS A 128 -4.41 -0.37 -23.20
C LYS A 128 -3.00 0.22 -23.33
N GLU A 129 -2.56 0.58 -24.54
CA GLU A 129 -1.31 1.29 -24.74
C GLU A 129 -1.32 2.67 -24.08
N LYS A 130 -2.41 3.44 -24.23
CA LYS A 130 -2.57 4.74 -23.56
C LYS A 130 -2.53 4.62 -22.05
N PHE A 131 -3.14 3.57 -21.49
CA PHE A 131 -3.05 3.26 -20.07
C PHE A 131 -1.60 3.05 -19.61
N ASN A 132 -0.82 2.28 -20.36
CA ASN A 132 0.58 1.98 -20.00
C ASN A 132 1.52 3.17 -20.19
N GLN A 133 1.18 4.11 -21.08
CA GLN A 133 2.03 5.27 -21.43
C GLN A 133 1.70 6.54 -20.65
N SER A 134 0.59 6.57 -19.92
CA SER A 134 0.08 7.78 -19.25
C SER A 134 0.04 7.61 -17.73
N SER A 135 -0.06 8.72 -16.98
CA SER A 135 -0.44 8.62 -15.57
C SER A 135 -1.88 8.10 -15.45
N LEU A 136 -2.24 7.47 -14.31
CA LEU A 136 -3.63 7.01 -14.10
C LEU A 136 -4.63 8.17 -14.22
N LEU A 137 -4.28 9.36 -13.75
CA LEU A 137 -5.12 10.55 -13.88
C LEU A 137 -5.33 10.94 -15.34
N ASP A 138 -4.26 10.98 -16.13
CA ASP A 138 -4.34 11.35 -17.54
C ASP A 138 -5.07 10.27 -18.35
N PHE A 139 -4.86 8.99 -18.03
CA PHE A 139 -5.59 7.89 -18.63
C PHE A 139 -7.10 8.09 -18.51
N TYR A 140 -7.59 8.21 -17.28
CA TYR A 140 -9.02 8.31 -17.02
C TYR A 140 -9.62 9.63 -17.52
N LYS A 141 -8.84 10.72 -17.50
CA LYS A 141 -9.33 12.04 -17.92
C LYS A 141 -9.36 12.23 -19.43
N LEU A 142 -8.38 11.69 -20.16
CA LEU A 142 -8.18 11.99 -21.58
C LEU A 142 -8.60 10.86 -22.51
N TYR A 143 -8.60 9.61 -22.02
CA TYR A 143 -8.72 8.44 -22.90
C TYR A 143 -9.89 7.52 -22.57
N LEU A 144 -10.43 7.53 -21.34
CA LEU A 144 -11.60 6.72 -20.98
C LEU A 144 -12.90 7.49 -21.30
N PRO A 145 -13.70 7.10 -22.32
CA PRO A 145 -14.93 7.81 -22.67
C PRO A 145 -16.00 7.63 -21.60
N LYS A 146 -16.52 8.73 -21.06
CA LYS A 146 -17.53 8.71 -19.99
C LYS A 146 -18.87 8.13 -20.47
N GLU A 147 -19.20 8.33 -21.74
CA GLU A 147 -20.43 7.85 -22.36
C GLU A 147 -20.44 6.32 -22.44
N THR A 148 -19.27 5.69 -22.58
CA THR A 148 -19.10 4.24 -22.64
C THR A 148 -18.87 3.61 -21.27
N TYR A 149 -18.17 4.32 -20.38
CA TYR A 149 -17.79 3.81 -19.05
C TYR A 149 -18.25 4.70 -17.89
N PRO A 150 -19.55 5.01 -17.76
CA PRO A 150 -20.04 5.93 -16.73
C PRO A 150 -19.79 5.43 -15.30
N VAL A 151 -19.94 4.13 -15.03
CA VAL A 151 -19.76 3.56 -13.69
C VAL A 151 -18.28 3.59 -13.27
N LEU A 152 -17.36 3.25 -14.19
CA LEU A 152 -15.93 3.38 -13.94
C LEU A 152 -15.53 4.84 -13.76
N HIS A 153 -16.11 5.76 -14.52
CA HIS A 153 -15.81 7.18 -14.38
C HIS A 153 -16.26 7.73 -13.01
N ASP A 154 -17.44 7.35 -12.53
CA ASP A 154 -17.92 7.74 -11.19
C ASP A 154 -17.04 7.15 -10.09
N HIS A 155 -16.62 5.89 -10.23
CA HIS A 155 -15.68 5.26 -9.32
C HIS A 155 -14.32 5.95 -9.30
N VAL A 156 -13.80 6.33 -10.46
CA VAL A 156 -12.54 7.07 -10.58
C VAL A 156 -12.62 8.43 -9.87
N LEU A 157 -13.73 9.15 -10.02
CA LEU A 157 -13.96 10.41 -9.29
C LEU A 157 -14.01 10.18 -7.78
N PHE A 158 -14.69 9.12 -7.33
CA PHE A 158 -14.68 8.72 -5.93
C PHE A 158 -13.26 8.44 -5.44
N MET A 159 -12.48 7.63 -6.17
CA MET A 159 -11.09 7.32 -5.82
C MET A 159 -10.22 8.57 -5.78
N PHE A 160 -10.39 9.50 -6.73
CA PHE A 160 -9.70 10.79 -6.71
C PHE A 160 -10.09 11.66 -5.50
N SER A 161 -11.36 11.63 -5.08
CA SER A 161 -11.83 12.38 -3.91
C SER A 161 -11.21 11.90 -2.58
N LEU A 162 -10.85 10.61 -2.51
CA LEU A 162 -10.19 10.05 -1.33
C LEU A 162 -8.83 10.71 -1.10
N PHE A 163 -8.11 11.07 -2.17
CA PHE A 163 -6.82 11.77 -2.08
C PHE A 163 -6.90 13.13 -1.40
N GLY A 164 -7.93 13.91 -1.73
CA GLY A 164 -8.06 15.29 -1.25
C GLY A 164 -8.51 15.39 0.21
N SER A 165 -9.32 14.44 0.69
CA SER A 165 -10.13 14.63 1.91
C SER A 165 -9.73 13.77 3.11
N ARG A 166 -9.31 12.50 2.93
CA ARG A 166 -9.07 11.57 4.06
C ARG A 166 -7.60 11.39 4.42
N TYR A 167 -6.69 11.69 3.50
CA TYR A 167 -5.26 11.40 3.68
C TYR A 167 -4.43 12.58 4.20
N LEU A 168 -4.97 13.80 4.26
CA LEU A 168 -4.38 14.84 5.11
C LEU A 168 -4.45 14.40 6.59
N HIS A 169 -5.52 13.71 7.00
CA HIS A 169 -5.68 13.14 8.33
C HIS A 169 -4.77 11.91 8.57
N LEU A 170 -4.68 10.98 7.61
CA LEU A 170 -3.79 9.81 7.74
C LEU A 170 -2.29 10.18 7.65
N ARG A 171 -1.92 11.21 6.87
CA ARG A 171 -0.61 11.87 6.98
C ARG A 171 -0.40 12.27 8.44
N THR A 172 -1.33 12.99 9.06
CA THR A 172 -1.16 13.50 10.44
C THR A 172 -1.02 12.41 11.52
N ILE A 173 -1.59 11.20 11.35
CA ILE A 173 -1.56 10.18 12.42
C ILE A 173 -0.22 9.42 12.50
N VAL A 174 0.49 9.21 11.38
CA VAL A 174 1.90 8.73 11.45
C VAL A 174 2.78 9.75 12.19
N PHE A 175 2.47 11.04 12.02
CA PHE A 175 3.24 12.15 12.60
C PHE A 175 2.96 12.38 14.10
N LYS A 176 1.91 11.81 14.69
CA LYS A 176 1.64 11.97 16.14
C LYS A 176 2.50 11.06 17.03
N ASN A 177 3.04 9.97 16.49
CA ASN A 177 3.93 9.08 17.26
C ASN A 177 5.37 9.60 17.37
N GLU A 178 5.72 10.67 16.66
CA GLU A 178 7.04 11.32 16.74
C GLU A 178 7.06 12.58 17.60
N LYS A 179 5.90 13.14 17.99
CA LYS A 179 5.81 14.44 18.71
C LYS A 179 5.58 14.33 20.22
N HIS A 180 5.66 13.15 20.82
CA HIS A 180 5.58 12.96 22.27
C HIS A 180 6.91 12.55 22.91
N LYS A 181 8.02 13.16 22.46
CA LYS A 181 9.34 13.10 23.10
C LYS A 181 10.10 14.43 23.03
N GLU A 182 9.42 15.53 23.32
CA GLU A 182 10.07 16.77 23.80
C GLU A 182 9.68 16.99 25.26
#